data_AF-A0A8R7TSR1-F1
#
_entry.id   AF-A0A8R7TSR1-F1
#
_cell.length_a   1.000
_cell.length_b   1.000
_cell.length_c   1.000
_cell.angle_alpha   90.00
_cell.angle_beta   90.00
_cell.angle_gamma   90.00
#
_symmetry.space_group_name_H-M   'P 1'
#
loop_
_entity.id
_entity.type
_entity.pdbx_description
1 polymer ?
#
loop_
_entity_poly.entity_id
_entity_poly.type
_entity_poly.pdbx_seq_one_letter_code
_entity_poly.pdbx_strand_id
1 'polypeptide(L)'
;MSYNHSERQHEFFWGEQQSSSYMKAVCEVQHPATPSPRSAVVDSKMPQQVLESLFKIPERRTYEPSKMDWKKVVKKLQSYNHPITASNQERPKNGDGYREFRGVSARHYDTMKGYYQKAAVAYSKGDKSYASYLAEEGKHYRELGRKEDEKASREIFEARNKHITNTVTIDLHGQHVKQAMKLLKVHMLVCVCMPSTLLRVITGCGVEGTGKGKIKRSVIELVEKEGIEWYEGNSGTIVLRLGGPREYRFLEHDSDSD
;
A
#
# COMPACT_ATOMS: atom_id res chain seq x y z
N MET A 1 56.49 -18.86 10.67
CA MET A 1 55.84 -19.31 11.91
C MET A 1 54.39 -19.60 11.60
N SER A 2 54.08 -20.88 11.45
CA SER A 2 52.75 -21.42 11.22
C SER A 2 52.21 -21.89 12.56
N TYR A 3 50.95 -21.59 12.88
CA TYR A 3 50.16 -22.41 13.78
C TYR A 3 48.73 -22.51 13.26
N ASN A 4 48.41 -23.73 12.83
CA ASN A 4 47.07 -24.25 12.60
C ASN A 4 46.38 -24.46 13.96
N HIS A 5 45.08 -24.21 14.02
CA HIS A 5 44.20 -25.12 14.74
C HIS A 5 42.87 -25.31 14.00
N SER A 6 42.67 -26.56 13.61
CA SER A 6 41.40 -27.19 13.26
C SER A 6 40.50 -27.23 14.49
N GLU A 7 39.19 -27.04 14.33
CA GLU A 7 38.21 -28.11 14.55
C GLU A 7 36.75 -27.64 14.48
N ARG A 8 35.97 -28.46 13.76
CA ARG A 8 34.59 -28.90 14.03
C ARG A 8 33.42 -27.90 14.02
N GLN A 9 32.69 -27.97 12.90
CA GLN A 9 31.26 -28.35 12.80
C GLN A 9 30.30 -27.77 13.86
N HIS A 10 29.34 -26.97 13.39
CA HIS A 10 27.94 -27.13 13.76
C HIS A 10 27.07 -26.45 12.69
N GLU A 11 26.61 -27.23 11.71
CA GLU A 11 25.48 -26.87 10.86
C GLU A 11 24.23 -26.82 11.75
N PHE A 12 23.58 -25.68 11.85
CA PHE A 12 22.23 -25.58 12.42
C PHE A 12 21.21 -25.56 11.27
N PHE A 13 20.91 -26.76 10.83
CA PHE A 13 19.81 -27.17 9.97
C PHE A 13 18.51 -27.09 10.79
N TRP A 14 17.69 -26.06 10.59
CA TRP A 14 16.26 -26.10 10.94
C TRP A 14 15.53 -26.30 9.61
N GLY A 15 15.08 -27.48 9.22
CA GLY A 15 14.40 -28.47 10.05
C GLY A 15 12.89 -28.25 9.92
N GLU A 16 12.38 -28.51 8.74
CA GLU A 16 10.97 -28.63 8.39
C GLU A 16 10.34 -29.80 9.18
N GLN A 17 9.77 -29.54 10.36
CA GLN A 17 8.82 -30.46 11.03
C GLN A 17 8.18 -29.84 12.29
N GLN A 18 7.18 -28.97 12.11
CA GLN A 18 6.20 -28.69 13.16
C GLN A 18 4.78 -28.62 12.57
N SER A 19 4.33 -29.72 11.98
CA SER A 19 2.92 -29.93 11.64
C SER A 19 2.38 -31.26 12.20
N SER A 20 3.21 -32.10 12.83
CA SER A 20 2.85 -33.48 13.18
C SER A 20 2.43 -33.68 14.65
N SER A 21 2.57 -32.67 15.52
CA SER A 21 2.24 -32.83 16.95
C SER A 21 0.76 -32.68 17.28
N TYR A 22 -0.04 -32.02 16.43
CA TYR A 22 -1.47 -31.81 16.69
C TYR A 22 -2.34 -32.97 16.17
N MET A 23 -1.97 -33.56 15.01
CA MET A 23 -2.72 -34.67 14.40
C MET A 23 -2.50 -36.02 15.11
N LYS A 24 -1.36 -36.21 15.79
CA LYS A 24 -1.04 -37.48 16.46
C LYS A 24 -1.80 -37.68 17.78
N ALA A 25 -2.29 -36.59 18.39
CA ALA A 25 -3.11 -36.65 19.61
C ALA A 25 -4.58 -37.03 19.34
N VAL A 26 -5.02 -37.11 18.08
CA VAL A 26 -6.41 -37.37 17.70
C VAL A 26 -6.66 -38.85 17.38
N CYS A 27 -5.62 -39.67 17.16
CA CYS A 27 -5.78 -41.03 16.64
C CYS A 27 -5.45 -42.19 17.62
N GLU A 28 -4.98 -41.94 18.84
CA GLU A 28 -4.76 -43.02 19.83
C GLU A 28 -5.86 -43.03 20.90
N VAL A 29 -6.97 -43.70 20.58
CA VAL A 29 -7.85 -44.30 21.59
C VAL A 29 -7.92 -45.80 21.28
N GLN A 30 -7.08 -46.58 21.96
CA GLN A 30 -7.26 -48.02 22.04
C GLN A 30 -8.44 -48.34 22.96
N HIS A 31 -9.35 -49.16 22.45
CA HIS A 31 -10.47 -49.74 23.19
C HIS A 31 -9.99 -50.62 24.36
N PRO A 32 -10.69 -50.60 25.49
CA PRO A 32 -11.00 -51.85 26.18
C PRO A 32 -12.52 -52.08 26.28
N ALA A 33 -12.84 -53.37 26.41
CA ALA A 33 -14.15 -53.98 26.29
C ALA A 33 -15.25 -53.43 27.23
N THR A 34 -16.48 -53.58 26.75
CA THR A 34 -17.76 -53.37 27.44
C THR A 34 -17.92 -54.23 28.69
N PRO A 35 -18.76 -53.78 29.65
CA PRO A 35 -20.09 -54.37 29.73
C PRO A 35 -21.24 -53.34 29.75
N SER A 36 -22.41 -53.82 29.33
CA SER A 36 -23.71 -53.13 29.17
C SER A 36 -24.45 -52.90 30.52
N PRO A 37 -25.65 -52.30 30.58
CA PRO A 37 -25.96 -50.89 30.38
C PRO A 37 -26.59 -50.26 31.66
N ARG A 38 -26.36 -48.97 31.91
CA ARG A 38 -27.27 -48.17 32.75
C ARG A 38 -27.61 -46.87 32.05
N SER A 39 -28.90 -46.72 31.79
CA SER A 39 -29.56 -45.52 31.27
C SER A 39 -29.21 -44.31 32.14
N ALA A 40 -28.33 -43.44 31.63
CA ALA A 40 -28.29 -42.05 32.03
C ALA A 40 -28.33 -41.23 30.74
N VAL A 41 -29.48 -40.59 30.50
CA VAL A 41 -29.67 -39.63 29.42
C VAL A 41 -28.69 -38.50 29.67
N VAL A 42 -27.54 -38.55 28.99
CA VAL A 42 -26.58 -37.46 29.00
C VAL A 42 -27.21 -36.34 28.20
N ASP A 43 -27.61 -35.30 28.91
CA ASP A 43 -28.23 -34.11 28.35
C ASP A 43 -27.22 -33.45 27.40
N SER A 44 -27.44 -33.63 26.10
CA SER A 44 -26.55 -33.18 25.00
C SER A 44 -26.25 -31.67 25.01
N LYS A 45 -26.93 -30.90 25.86
CA LYS A 45 -26.76 -29.46 26.06
C LYS A 45 -25.51 -29.08 26.85
N MET A 46 -24.99 -29.94 27.72
CA MET A 46 -23.93 -29.56 28.66
C MET A 46 -22.59 -29.20 27.97
N PRO A 47 -22.11 -29.97 26.97
CA PRO A 47 -20.91 -29.61 26.23
C PRO A 47 -21.06 -28.31 25.41
N GLN A 48 -22.24 -28.08 24.83
CA GLN A 48 -22.54 -26.85 24.08
C GLN A 48 -22.56 -25.62 24.97
N GLN A 49 -23.14 -25.71 26.16
CA GLN A 49 -23.17 -24.59 27.12
C GLN A 49 -21.78 -24.23 27.64
N VAL A 50 -20.91 -25.22 27.84
CA VAL A 50 -19.51 -24.97 28.24
C VAL A 50 -18.75 -24.27 27.11
N LEU A 51 -18.94 -24.69 25.86
CA LEU A 51 -18.34 -24.05 24.69
C LEU A 51 -18.85 -22.60 24.50
N GLU A 52 -20.15 -22.35 24.61
CA GLU A 52 -20.72 -21.00 24.50
C GLU A 52 -20.26 -20.06 25.63
N SER A 53 -20.00 -20.60 26.83
CA SER A 53 -19.52 -19.83 27.98
C SER A 53 -18.02 -19.54 27.91
N LEU A 54 -17.21 -20.48 27.41
CA LEU A 54 -15.76 -20.31 27.19
C LEU A 54 -15.47 -19.40 26.00
N PHE A 55 -16.24 -19.56 24.93
CA PHE A 55 -16.20 -18.73 23.74
C PHE A 55 -17.43 -17.82 23.74
N LYS A 56 -17.53 -16.91 24.73
CA LYS A 56 -18.42 -15.74 24.63
C LYS A 56 -17.97 -14.91 23.43
N ILE A 57 -18.28 -15.41 22.24
CA ILE A 57 -18.16 -14.75 20.96
C ILE A 57 -19.14 -13.60 21.12
N PRO A 58 -18.66 -12.35 21.24
CA PRO A 58 -19.56 -11.21 21.16
C PRO A 58 -20.36 -11.44 19.89
N GLU A 59 -21.70 -11.38 19.97
CA GLU A 59 -22.59 -11.54 18.83
C GLU A 59 -21.88 -10.99 17.61
N ARG A 60 -21.56 -11.86 16.64
CA ARG A 60 -20.93 -11.42 15.41
C ARG A 60 -21.76 -10.24 14.96
N ARG A 61 -21.18 -9.03 14.99
CA ARG A 61 -21.80 -7.89 14.32
C ARG A 61 -22.12 -8.44 12.94
N THR A 62 -23.41 -8.59 12.65
CA THR A 62 -23.89 -9.06 11.38
C THR A 62 -23.47 -7.98 10.40
N TYR A 63 -22.25 -8.12 9.91
CA TYR A 63 -21.77 -7.30 8.82
C TYR A 63 -22.60 -7.74 7.64
N GLU A 64 -23.63 -6.96 7.31
CA GLU A 64 -24.31 -7.09 6.04
C GLU A 64 -23.29 -6.79 4.94
N PRO A 65 -22.96 -7.74 4.07
CA PRO A 65 -22.13 -7.48 2.90
C PRO A 65 -22.75 -6.47 1.91
N SER A 66 -23.96 -5.95 2.20
CA SER A 66 -24.85 -5.26 1.28
C SER A 66 -24.61 -3.75 1.13
N LYS A 67 -23.88 -3.10 2.04
CA LYS A 67 -23.75 -1.62 2.01
C LYS A 67 -22.74 -1.08 1.01
N MET A 68 -21.85 -1.91 0.48
CA MET A 68 -20.75 -1.41 -0.36
C MET A 68 -20.97 -1.76 -1.83
N ASP A 69 -21.07 -0.75 -2.68
CA ASP A 69 -21.16 -0.95 -4.13
C ASP A 69 -19.77 -1.36 -4.67
N TRP A 70 -19.50 -2.67 -4.68
CA TRP A 70 -18.24 -3.23 -5.15
C TRP A 70 -17.95 -2.89 -6.63
N LYS A 71 -18.98 -2.58 -7.43
CA LYS A 71 -18.76 -2.15 -8.82
C LYS A 71 -18.10 -0.77 -8.87
N LYS A 72 -18.51 0.17 -8.00
CA LYS A 72 -17.84 1.47 -7.86
C LYS A 72 -16.38 1.29 -7.44
N VAL A 73 -16.13 0.42 -6.46
CA VAL A 73 -14.77 0.14 -5.95
C VAL A 73 -13.88 -0.43 -7.06
N VAL A 74 -14.33 -1.46 -7.77
CA VAL A 74 -13.58 -2.09 -8.87
C VAL A 74 -13.32 -1.07 -9.99
N LYS A 75 -14.33 -0.30 -10.39
CA LYS A 75 -14.19 0.75 -11.40
C LYS A 75 -13.15 1.80 -10.99
N LYS A 76 -13.11 2.19 -9.72
CA LYS A 76 -12.13 3.14 -9.19
C LYS A 76 -10.72 2.54 -9.14
N LEU A 77 -10.58 1.28 -8.73
CA LEU A 77 -9.29 0.59 -8.76
C LEU A 77 -8.74 0.48 -10.19
N GLN A 78 -9.61 0.21 -11.17
CA GLN A 78 -9.25 0.21 -12.58
C GLN A 78 -8.80 1.59 -13.08
N SER A 79 -9.43 2.69 -12.65
CA SER A 79 -8.99 4.04 -13.04
C SER A 79 -7.60 4.40 -12.49
N TYR A 80 -7.20 3.77 -11.38
CA TYR A 80 -5.86 3.93 -10.85
C TYR A 80 -4.81 3.07 -11.57
N ASN A 81 -5.21 1.96 -12.18
CA ASN A 81 -4.31 1.08 -12.93
C ASN A 81 -4.07 1.61 -14.35
N HIS A 82 -2.84 2.04 -14.63
CA HIS A 82 -2.36 2.26 -15.99
C HIS A 82 -1.54 1.03 -16.45
N PRO A 83 -1.63 0.62 -17.74
CA PRO A 83 -0.94 -0.56 -18.23
C PRO A 83 0.58 -0.47 -18.03
N ILE A 84 1.12 -1.56 -17.52
CA ILE A 84 2.52 -1.73 -17.12
C ILE A 84 3.33 -2.07 -18.37
N THR A 85 4.42 -1.35 -18.61
CA THR A 85 5.52 -1.83 -19.45
C THR A 85 6.69 -2.15 -18.53
N ALA A 86 7.08 -3.43 -18.49
CA ALA A 86 8.26 -3.86 -17.75
C ALA A 86 9.51 -3.32 -18.46
N SER A 87 10.30 -2.51 -17.77
CA SER A 87 11.57 -1.98 -18.26
C SER A 87 12.71 -2.68 -17.53
N ASN A 88 13.58 -3.39 -18.25
CA ASN A 88 14.74 -4.11 -17.74
C ASN A 88 15.94 -3.19 -17.47
N GLN A 89 15.74 -2.07 -16.77
CA GLN A 89 16.85 -1.18 -16.39
C GLN A 89 17.30 -1.47 -14.96
N GLU A 90 18.62 -1.44 -14.75
CA GLU A 90 19.24 -1.68 -13.45
C GLU A 90 18.77 -0.64 -12.42
N ARG A 91 18.39 -1.15 -11.25
CA ARG A 91 17.72 -0.39 -10.19
C ARG A 91 18.76 0.29 -9.30
N PRO A 92 18.60 1.58 -8.96
CA PRO A 92 19.41 2.23 -7.93
C PRO A 92 19.28 1.48 -6.60
N LYS A 93 20.41 1.21 -5.94
CA LYS A 93 20.45 0.36 -4.73
C LYS A 93 19.88 1.05 -3.48
N ASN A 94 19.72 2.39 -3.48
CA ASN A 94 19.33 3.17 -2.32
C ASN A 94 18.16 4.12 -2.66
N GLY A 95 17.03 4.01 -1.96
CA GLY A 95 15.81 4.79 -2.20
C GLY A 95 15.88 6.30 -1.90
N ASP A 96 17.05 6.84 -1.56
CA ASP A 96 17.30 8.26 -1.27
C ASP A 96 17.66 9.09 -2.52
N GLY A 97 17.84 8.44 -3.67
CA GLY A 97 18.18 9.06 -4.95
C GLY A 97 17.02 9.82 -5.60
N TYR A 98 16.35 10.75 -4.92
CA TYR A 98 15.25 11.54 -5.52
C TYR A 98 15.66 12.16 -6.87
N ARG A 99 16.88 12.71 -6.94
CA ARG A 99 17.47 13.26 -8.18
C ARG A 99 17.80 12.18 -9.21
N GLU A 100 18.13 10.97 -8.78
CA GLU A 100 18.45 9.85 -9.67
C GLU A 100 17.18 9.35 -10.36
N PHE A 101 16.11 9.11 -9.60
CA PHE A 101 14.83 8.65 -10.13
C PHE A 101 14.18 9.71 -11.02
N ARG A 102 14.15 10.99 -10.59
CA ARG A 102 13.41 12.05 -11.30
C ARG A 102 14.27 12.92 -12.22
N GLY A 103 15.55 12.60 -12.39
CA GLY A 103 16.46 13.38 -13.23
C GLY A 103 16.06 13.41 -14.69
N VAL A 104 15.54 12.29 -15.22
CA VAL A 104 15.09 12.19 -16.61
C VAL A 104 13.83 13.03 -16.85
N SER A 105 12.81 12.89 -16.00
CA SER A 105 11.57 13.67 -16.11
C SER A 105 11.83 15.17 -15.97
N ALA A 106 12.71 15.57 -15.04
CA ALA A 106 13.11 16.96 -14.86
C ALA A 106 13.67 17.58 -16.15
N ARG A 107 14.57 16.87 -16.86
CA ARG A 107 15.14 17.36 -18.13
C ARG A 107 14.08 17.56 -19.22
N HIS A 108 13.13 16.63 -19.34
CA HIS A 108 12.02 16.79 -20.28
C HIS A 108 11.13 17.98 -19.91
N TYR A 109 10.83 18.17 -18.62
CA TYR A 109 10.05 19.32 -18.17
C TYR A 109 10.77 20.66 -18.38
N ASP A 110 12.09 20.71 -18.18
CA ASP A 110 12.86 21.93 -18.45
C ASP A 110 12.91 22.25 -19.94
N THR A 111 13.03 21.23 -20.79
CA THR A 111 12.93 21.38 -22.25
C THR A 111 11.54 21.88 -22.66
N MET A 112 10.48 21.31 -22.10
CA MET A 112 9.09 21.74 -22.29
C MET A 112 8.88 23.21 -21.93
N LYS A 113 9.40 23.67 -20.77
CA LYS A 113 9.34 25.08 -20.37
C LYS A 113 10.01 25.98 -21.41
N GLY A 114 11.17 25.56 -21.92
CA GLY A 114 11.89 26.29 -22.97
C GLY A 114 11.07 26.44 -24.25
N TYR A 115 10.37 25.38 -24.70
CA TYR A 115 9.48 25.46 -25.87
C TYR A 115 8.29 26.37 -25.63
N TYR A 116 7.63 26.30 -24.48
CA TYR A 116 6.50 27.18 -24.18
C TYR A 116 6.90 28.66 -24.04
N GLN A 117 8.08 28.94 -23.48
CA GLN A 117 8.63 30.30 -23.47
C GLN A 117 8.85 30.82 -24.89
N LYS A 118 9.47 30.00 -25.77
CA LYS A 118 9.66 30.37 -27.19
C LYS A 118 8.32 30.57 -27.90
N ALA A 119 7.33 29.71 -27.65
CA ALA A 119 5.99 29.81 -28.22
C ALA A 119 5.30 31.12 -27.81
N ALA A 120 5.38 31.50 -26.53
CA ALA A 120 4.84 32.76 -26.04
C ALA A 120 5.50 33.98 -26.71
N VAL A 121 6.83 33.93 -26.89
CA VAL A 121 7.56 34.98 -27.61
C VAL A 121 7.14 35.06 -29.08
N ALA A 122 7.07 33.93 -29.80
CA ALA A 122 6.63 33.91 -31.20
C ALA A 122 5.20 34.46 -31.36
N TYR A 123 4.29 34.08 -30.45
CA TYR A 123 2.92 34.57 -30.43
C TYR A 123 2.86 36.09 -30.23
N SER A 124 3.64 36.62 -29.29
CA SER A 124 3.72 38.07 -29.03
C SER A 124 4.23 38.89 -30.21
N LYS A 125 5.03 38.26 -31.10
CA LYS A 125 5.52 38.86 -32.35
C LYS A 125 4.55 38.71 -33.53
N GLY A 126 3.39 38.09 -33.34
CA GLY A 126 2.38 37.87 -34.38
C GLY A 126 2.61 36.62 -35.24
N ASP A 127 3.68 35.86 -35.02
CA ASP A 127 3.94 34.61 -35.75
C ASP A 127 3.18 33.45 -35.12
N LYS A 128 1.87 33.41 -35.40
CA LYS A 128 0.95 32.41 -34.84
C LYS A 128 1.28 30.99 -35.30
N SER A 129 1.75 30.83 -36.53
CA SER A 129 2.06 29.52 -37.11
C SER A 129 3.25 28.88 -36.39
N TYR A 130 4.33 29.65 -36.20
CA TYR A 130 5.51 29.19 -35.51
C TYR A 130 5.28 29.02 -34.01
N ALA A 131 4.49 29.90 -33.40
CA ALA A 131 4.05 29.72 -32.01
C ALA A 131 3.30 28.41 -31.80
N SER A 132 2.40 28.05 -32.73
CA SER A 132 1.66 26.79 -32.67
C SER A 132 2.58 25.58 -32.78
N TYR A 133 3.55 25.60 -33.71
CA TYR A 133 4.56 24.56 -33.83
C TYR A 133 5.36 24.37 -32.53
N LEU A 134 5.89 25.46 -31.95
CA LEU A 134 6.64 25.42 -30.70
C LEU A 134 5.79 24.94 -29.52
N ALA A 135 4.51 25.29 -29.49
CA ALA A 135 3.59 24.79 -28.47
C ALA A 135 3.39 23.27 -28.59
N GLU A 136 3.33 22.74 -29.81
CA GLU A 136 3.21 21.30 -30.03
C GLU A 136 4.47 20.53 -29.59
N GLU A 137 5.66 21.07 -29.88
CA GLU A 137 6.91 20.54 -29.33
C GLU A 137 6.91 20.56 -27.80
N GLY A 138 6.43 21.65 -27.19
CA GLY A 138 6.28 21.75 -25.73
C GLY A 138 5.34 20.67 -25.17
N LYS A 139 4.23 20.36 -25.85
CA LYS A 139 3.33 19.26 -25.47
C LYS A 139 4.01 17.90 -25.59
N HIS A 140 4.79 17.69 -26.64
CA HIS A 140 5.56 16.45 -26.83
C HIS A 140 6.51 16.20 -25.64
N TYR A 141 7.30 17.19 -25.25
CA TYR A 141 8.18 17.07 -24.08
C TYR A 141 7.43 17.00 -22.75
N ARG A 142 6.25 17.61 -22.63
CA ARG A 142 5.37 17.43 -21.46
C ARG A 142 4.99 15.96 -21.30
N GLU A 143 4.61 15.30 -22.38
CA GLU A 143 4.19 13.91 -22.37
C GLU A 143 5.36 12.95 -22.05
N LEU A 144 6.55 13.21 -22.60
CA LEU A 144 7.77 12.47 -22.23
C LEU A 144 8.09 12.64 -20.75
N GLY A 145 8.07 13.89 -20.25
CA GLY A 145 8.30 14.19 -18.84
C GLY A 145 7.30 13.47 -17.92
N ARG A 146 6.03 13.42 -18.31
CA ARG A 146 4.97 12.70 -17.57
C ARG A 146 5.26 11.20 -17.49
N LYS A 147 5.60 10.55 -18.61
CA LYS A 147 5.90 9.12 -18.66
C LYS A 147 7.08 8.74 -17.77
N GLU A 148 8.15 9.52 -17.84
CA GLU A 148 9.35 9.31 -17.02
C GLU A 148 9.08 9.61 -15.54
N ASP A 149 8.25 10.60 -15.23
CA ASP A 149 7.87 10.90 -13.84
C ASP A 149 7.01 9.80 -13.23
N GLU A 150 6.10 9.20 -14.01
CA GLU A 150 5.33 8.03 -13.60
C GLU A 150 6.21 6.80 -13.41
N LYS A 151 7.21 6.61 -14.27
CA LYS A 151 8.21 5.54 -14.10
C LYS A 151 8.99 5.73 -12.80
N ALA A 152 9.52 6.93 -12.57
CA ALA A 152 10.24 7.27 -11.35
C ALA A 152 9.38 7.06 -10.09
N SER A 153 8.12 7.47 -10.13
CA SER A 153 7.16 7.25 -9.03
C SER A 153 7.04 5.76 -8.68
N ARG A 154 6.91 4.87 -9.67
CA ARG A 154 6.84 3.42 -9.45
C ARG A 154 8.13 2.89 -8.83
N GLU A 155 9.28 3.24 -9.39
CA GLU A 155 10.58 2.76 -8.91
C GLU A 155 10.85 3.19 -7.46
N ILE A 156 10.52 4.43 -7.11
CA ILE A 156 10.60 4.93 -5.72
C ILE A 156 9.68 4.12 -4.81
N PHE A 157 8.43 3.89 -5.22
CA PHE A 157 7.46 3.16 -4.41
C PHE A 157 7.91 1.71 -4.16
N GLU A 158 8.33 1.02 -5.22
CA GLU A 158 8.85 -0.35 -5.14
C GLU A 158 10.09 -0.45 -4.24
N ALA A 159 11.05 0.46 -4.41
CA ALA A 159 12.28 0.47 -3.62
C ALA A 159 12.01 0.69 -2.12
N ARG A 160 11.10 1.61 -1.78
CA ARG A 160 10.74 1.92 -0.38
C ARG A 160 9.92 0.81 0.28
N ASN A 161 9.01 0.18 -0.46
CA ASN A 161 8.12 -0.85 0.08
C ASN A 161 8.70 -2.28 -0.03
N LYS A 162 9.87 -2.48 -0.65
CA LYS A 162 10.49 -3.79 -0.88
C LYS A 162 10.56 -4.69 0.36
N HIS A 163 10.81 -4.11 1.53
CA HIS A 163 10.99 -4.84 2.79
C HIS A 163 9.72 -4.88 3.67
N ILE A 164 8.63 -4.26 3.23
CA ILE A 164 7.35 -4.24 3.93
C ILE A 164 6.54 -5.46 3.49
N THR A 165 6.46 -6.46 4.36
CA THR A 165 5.80 -7.75 4.06
C THR A 165 4.33 -7.81 4.47
N ASN A 166 3.85 -6.84 5.26
CA ASN A 166 2.47 -6.78 5.72
C ASN A 166 1.63 -5.84 4.85
N THR A 167 0.33 -6.13 4.75
CA THR A 167 -0.65 -5.37 3.97
C THR A 167 -1.18 -4.11 4.68
N VAL A 168 -0.71 -3.83 5.90
CA VAL A 168 -1.23 -2.76 6.77
C VAL A 168 -0.21 -1.64 6.98
N THR A 169 0.82 -1.59 6.13
CA THR A 169 1.84 -0.55 6.13
C THR A 169 2.14 -0.14 4.69
N ILE A 170 2.21 1.16 4.44
CA ILE A 170 2.57 1.73 3.13
C ILE A 170 3.58 2.86 3.31
N ASP A 171 4.66 2.82 2.54
CA ASP A 171 5.64 3.91 2.47
C ASP A 171 5.44 4.76 1.21
N LEU A 172 5.05 6.02 1.43
CA LEU A 172 4.82 7.04 0.41
C LEU A 172 5.97 8.07 0.36
N HIS A 173 7.02 7.89 1.15
CA HIS A 173 8.14 8.82 1.20
C HIS A 173 8.83 8.93 -0.17
N GLY A 174 9.13 10.17 -0.58
CA GLY A 174 9.77 10.47 -1.87
C GLY A 174 8.80 10.58 -3.05
N GLN A 175 7.51 10.32 -2.86
CA GLN A 175 6.49 10.54 -3.89
C GLN A 175 6.14 12.02 -4.06
N HIS A 176 5.65 12.41 -5.24
CA HIS A 176 4.91 13.66 -5.36
C HIS A 176 3.52 13.49 -4.76
N VAL A 177 2.91 14.58 -4.27
CA VAL A 177 1.64 14.54 -3.54
C VAL A 177 0.55 13.80 -4.32
N LYS A 178 0.32 14.14 -5.59
CA LYS A 178 -0.72 13.50 -6.42
C LYS A 178 -0.51 11.99 -6.55
N GLN A 179 0.74 11.56 -6.73
CA GLN A 179 1.11 10.14 -6.80
C GLN A 179 0.92 9.44 -5.45
N ALA A 180 1.36 10.07 -4.36
CA ALA A 180 1.20 9.54 -3.00
C ALA A 180 -0.28 9.34 -2.63
N MET A 181 -1.13 10.33 -2.91
CA MET A 181 -2.55 10.25 -2.61
C MET A 181 -3.26 9.18 -3.44
N LYS A 182 -2.89 9.01 -4.71
CA LYS A 182 -3.38 7.92 -5.56
C LYS A 182 -3.05 6.56 -4.96
N LEU A 183 -1.78 6.35 -4.58
CA LEU A 183 -1.31 5.11 -3.94
C LEU A 183 -2.01 4.85 -2.61
N LEU A 184 -2.17 5.89 -1.77
CA LEU A 184 -2.88 5.78 -0.50
C LEU A 184 -4.34 5.36 -0.70
N LYS A 185 -5.09 6.02 -1.61
CA LYS A 185 -6.49 5.70 -1.88
C LYS A 185 -6.66 4.24 -2.34
N VAL A 186 -5.78 3.76 -3.23
CA VAL A 186 -5.77 2.34 -3.65
C VAL A 186 -5.51 1.42 -2.45
N HIS A 187 -4.52 1.73 -1.62
CA HIS A 187 -4.15 0.89 -0.49
C HIS A 187 -5.24 0.87 0.60
N MET A 188 -5.91 2.02 0.83
CA MET A 188 -7.09 2.09 1.68
C MET A 188 -8.20 1.18 1.16
N LEU A 189 -8.49 1.19 -0.15
CA LEU A 189 -9.50 0.29 -0.76
C LEU A 189 -9.17 -1.19 -0.58
N VAL A 190 -7.88 -1.58 -0.67
CA VAL A 190 -7.45 -2.96 -0.36
C VAL A 190 -7.70 -3.29 1.11
N CYS A 191 -7.47 -2.34 2.02
CA CYS A 191 -7.70 -2.53 3.45
C CYS A 191 -9.18 -2.63 3.85
N VAL A 192 -10.12 -2.16 3.01
CA VAL A 192 -11.56 -2.26 3.29
C VAL A 192 -12.03 -3.71 3.41
N CYS A 193 -11.36 -4.64 2.73
CA CYS A 193 -11.66 -6.07 2.80
C CYS A 193 -11.20 -6.72 4.11
N MET A 194 -10.44 -6.01 4.96
CA MET A 194 -9.91 -6.55 6.21
C MET A 194 -10.73 -6.07 7.42
N PRO A 195 -11.10 -6.96 8.36
CA PRO A 195 -11.81 -6.55 9.57
C PRO A 195 -10.90 -5.67 10.44
N SER A 196 -11.31 -4.42 10.67
CA SER A 196 -10.70 -3.44 11.59
C SER A 196 -9.16 -3.38 11.54
N THR A 197 -8.62 -2.54 10.67
CA THR A 197 -7.18 -2.43 10.41
C THR A 197 -6.59 -1.12 10.92
N LEU A 198 -5.41 -1.19 11.54
CA LEU A 198 -4.56 -0.02 11.77
C LEU A 198 -3.57 0.12 10.61
N LEU A 199 -3.88 0.99 9.65
CA LEU A 199 -3.02 1.25 8.49
C LEU A 199 -1.93 2.26 8.87
N ARG A 200 -0.68 1.85 8.81
CA ARG A 200 0.49 2.73 8.98
C ARG A 200 0.89 3.35 7.64
N VAL A 201 0.89 4.68 7.56
CA VAL A 201 1.26 5.47 6.39
C VAL A 201 2.54 6.23 6.68
N ILE A 202 3.65 5.81 6.07
CA ILE A 202 4.94 6.50 6.16
C ILE A 202 4.96 7.59 5.10
N THR A 203 5.11 8.84 5.56
CA THR A 203 5.06 10.06 4.72
C THR A 203 6.43 10.76 4.63
N GLY A 204 7.41 10.31 5.44
CA GLY A 204 8.74 10.90 5.58
C GLY A 204 8.81 11.97 6.68
N CYS A 205 9.97 12.11 7.32
CA CYS A 205 10.16 12.95 8.52
C CYS A 205 10.21 14.47 8.23
N GLY A 206 10.29 14.89 6.97
CA GLY A 206 10.22 16.31 6.59
C GLY A 206 11.27 17.22 7.22
N VAL A 207 12.51 16.75 7.43
CA VAL A 207 13.61 17.59 7.91
C VAL A 207 14.18 18.47 6.77
N GLU A 208 14.48 19.75 7.03
CA GLU A 208 15.15 20.71 6.09
C GLU A 208 14.44 21.22 4.78
N GLY A 209 14.12 22.52 4.53
CA GLY A 209 13.66 23.01 3.18
C GLY A 209 12.16 23.20 2.80
N THR A 210 11.90 23.51 1.52
CA THR A 210 10.61 23.98 0.94
C THR A 210 9.76 22.82 0.39
N GLY A 211 8.55 22.60 0.91
CA GLY A 211 7.64 21.53 0.47
C GLY A 211 7.50 20.33 1.44
N LYS A 212 8.03 20.46 2.64
CA LYS A 212 7.97 19.42 3.69
C LYS A 212 6.55 19.09 4.12
N GLY A 213 6.36 17.83 4.50
CA GLY A 213 5.11 17.35 5.07
C GLY A 213 3.90 17.58 4.17
N LYS A 214 4.10 17.87 2.87
CA LYS A 214 2.98 18.03 1.93
C LYS A 214 2.18 16.74 1.83
N ILE A 215 2.87 15.59 1.72
CA ILE A 215 2.22 14.28 1.78
C ILE A 215 1.49 14.14 3.12
N LYS A 216 2.18 14.32 4.25
CA LYS A 216 1.58 14.24 5.60
C LYS A 216 0.30 15.08 5.72
N ARG A 217 0.33 16.35 5.30
CA ARG A 217 -0.83 17.26 5.28
C ARG A 217 -1.94 16.74 4.39
N SER A 218 -1.64 16.34 3.15
CA SER A 218 -2.66 15.80 2.23
C SER A 218 -3.26 14.48 2.73
N VAL A 219 -2.50 13.65 3.45
CA VAL A 219 -3.01 12.46 4.13
C VAL A 219 -3.98 12.87 5.23
N ILE A 220 -3.59 13.80 6.11
CA ILE A 220 -4.45 14.31 7.19
C ILE A 220 -5.75 14.89 6.63
N GLU A 221 -5.65 15.78 5.63
CA GLU A 221 -6.81 16.39 4.97
C GLU A 221 -7.75 15.34 4.37
N LEU A 222 -7.21 14.28 3.75
CA LEU A 222 -8.02 13.19 3.20
C LEU A 222 -8.77 12.45 4.32
N VAL A 223 -8.08 12.06 5.38
CA VAL A 223 -8.67 11.20 6.42
C VAL A 223 -9.64 11.96 7.31
N GLU A 224 -9.40 13.26 7.54
CA GLU A 224 -10.37 14.17 8.17
C GLU A 224 -11.62 14.32 7.30
N LYS A 225 -11.44 14.54 5.98
CA LYS A 225 -12.57 14.57 5.05
C LYS A 225 -13.35 13.27 5.10
N GLU A 226 -12.70 12.11 5.17
CA GLU A 226 -13.36 10.80 5.23
C GLU A 226 -13.93 10.44 6.62
N GLY A 227 -13.72 11.28 7.64
CA GLY A 227 -14.16 11.00 9.02
C GLY A 227 -13.47 9.78 9.62
N ILE A 228 -12.19 9.57 9.29
CA ILE A 228 -11.37 8.45 9.75
C ILE A 228 -10.54 8.92 10.96
N GLU A 229 -10.61 8.17 12.05
CA GLU A 229 -9.74 8.39 13.21
C GLU A 229 -8.28 8.12 12.84
N TRP A 230 -7.39 9.02 13.27
CA TRP A 230 -5.96 8.89 13.04
C TRP A 230 -5.16 9.42 14.22
N TYR A 231 -3.91 8.97 14.31
CA TYR A 231 -2.93 9.55 15.24
C TYR A 231 -1.54 9.52 14.62
N GLU A 232 -0.65 10.37 15.13
CA GLU A 232 0.75 10.39 14.71
C GLU A 232 1.54 9.32 15.46
N GLY A 233 2.17 8.40 14.72
CA GLY A 233 3.04 7.38 15.32
C GLY A 233 4.44 7.92 15.62
N ASN A 234 4.97 8.71 14.69
CA ASN A 234 6.21 9.50 14.82
C ASN A 234 6.19 10.63 13.77
N SER A 235 7.22 11.47 13.76
CA SER A 235 7.31 12.66 12.88
C SER A 235 7.05 12.36 11.39
N GLY A 236 7.38 11.15 10.92
CA GLY A 236 7.20 10.72 9.54
C GLY A 236 6.05 9.74 9.29
N THR A 237 5.25 9.38 10.30
CA THR A 237 4.26 8.29 10.18
C THR A 237 2.91 8.68 10.75
N ILE A 238 1.85 8.48 9.96
CA ILE A 238 0.45 8.61 10.38
C ILE A 238 -0.15 7.20 10.49
N VAL A 239 -0.92 6.94 11.54
CA VAL A 239 -1.66 5.68 11.71
C VAL A 239 -3.15 5.95 11.57
N LEU A 240 -3.82 5.21 10.68
CA LEU A 240 -5.23 5.33 10.36
C LEU A 240 -6.00 4.16 10.97
N ARG A 241 -7.09 4.44 11.68
CA ARG A 241 -8.01 3.41 12.17
C ARG A 241 -9.09 3.16 11.11
N LEU A 242 -8.85 2.18 10.26
CA LEU A 242 -9.82 1.74 9.26
C LEU A 242 -10.80 0.76 9.91
N GLY A 243 -12.02 1.24 10.20
CA GLY A 243 -13.07 0.45 10.82
C GLY A 243 -13.89 -0.33 9.80
N GLY A 244 -13.59 -1.62 9.63
CA GLY A 244 -14.38 -2.56 8.82
C GLY A 244 -14.70 -2.08 7.39
N PRO A 245 -15.64 -2.74 6.72
CA PRO A 245 -16.00 -2.31 5.37
C PRO A 245 -16.75 -0.96 5.38
N ARG A 246 -16.33 -0.05 4.50
CA ARG A 246 -16.76 1.35 4.44
C ARG A 246 -16.73 1.84 3.00
N GLU A 247 -17.73 2.64 2.62
CA GLU A 247 -17.69 3.44 1.39
C GLU A 247 -16.97 4.76 1.65
N TYR A 248 -15.94 5.06 0.86
CA TYR A 248 -15.20 6.33 0.95
C TYR A 248 -15.79 7.38 0.02
N ARG A 249 -15.82 8.63 0.45
CA ARG A 249 -16.34 9.78 -0.32
C ARG A 249 -15.50 10.06 -1.58
N PHE A 250 -14.20 9.78 -1.54
CA PHE A 250 -13.34 9.90 -2.72
C PHE A 250 -13.69 8.92 -3.86
N LEU A 251 -14.59 7.95 -3.64
CA LEU A 251 -15.13 7.12 -4.72
C LEU A 251 -16.05 7.92 -5.64
N GLU A 252 -16.75 8.93 -5.11
CA GLU A 252 -17.76 9.71 -5.84
C GLU A 252 -17.20 11.01 -6.41
N HIS A 253 -16.19 11.60 -5.75
CA HIS A 253 -15.59 12.87 -6.15
C HIS A 253 -14.09 12.72 -6.45
N ASP A 254 -13.70 12.91 -7.71
CA ASP A 254 -12.30 13.13 -8.10
C ASP A 254 -11.92 14.57 -7.75
N SER A 255 -11.58 14.82 -6.48
CA SER A 255 -11.05 16.14 -6.07
C SER A 255 -9.55 16.31 -6.35
N ASP A 256 -8.93 15.43 -7.13
CA ASP A 256 -7.53 15.56 -7.53
C ASP A 256 -7.45 16.45 -8.78
N SER A 257 -7.95 17.69 -8.67
CA SER A 257 -7.94 18.69 -9.73
C SER A 257 -6.50 18.92 -10.24
N ASP A 258 -6.37 19.06 -11.57
CA ASP A 258 -5.13 19.27 -12.32
C ASP A 258 -4.43 20.60 -12.03
#